data_AF-A0A8K1DC10-F1
#
_entry.id   AF-A0A8K1DC10-F1
#
_cell.length_a   1.000
_cell.length_b   1.000
_cell.length_c   1.000
_cell.angle_alpha   90.00
_cell.angle_beta   90.00
_cell.angle_gamma   90.00
#
_symmetry.space_group_name_H-M   'P 1'
#
loop_
_entity.id
_entity.type
_entity.pdbx_description
1 polymer ?
#
loop_
_entity_poly.entity_id
_entity_poly.type
_entity_poly.pdbx_seq_one_letter_code
_entity_poly.pdbx_strand_id
1 'polypeptide(L)'
;MIIAIAIIASPIMFALAVFPDTFSLGWNQGRGGLLFALAFIAAELIGIKLEIPKKRLFAAIPLAGAAIVYLVAIEFGLKNYLATIAPQFHVLLLDSWDWMWDFIVFAIFFVATLTILFGKRWIRISPAGPIYAAGTAIILSLDAFFPYDSLGPLQYVVPYLVKLDVFLITTFNLGIASAHGNIMFLSGDHGPFALQVFWPSAGVHSMIIYSLVMMAFLLKMNIPRNRKAVYFALGVVGTVGVNVIRILSLSLFVLKVSTNVNEFQSFHGIAGEIMFLPWLFVFLLIVTYVETKRLKKNEIKIAEHEYDKNQ
;
A
#
# COMPACT_ATOMS: atom_id res chain seq x y z
N MET A 1 1.93 -2.85 25.97
CA MET A 1 1.69 -2.80 24.51
C MET A 1 0.97 -1.53 24.08
N ILE A 2 -0.22 -1.22 24.64
CA ILE A 2 -1.03 -0.04 24.24
C ILE A 2 -0.23 1.27 24.23
N ILE A 3 0.56 1.54 25.27
CA ILE A 3 1.42 2.75 25.33
C ILE A 3 2.43 2.81 24.17
N ALA A 4 3.02 1.68 23.78
CA ALA A 4 3.94 1.65 22.65
C ALA A 4 3.24 1.95 21.32
N ILE A 5 2.04 1.40 21.13
CA ILE A 5 1.20 1.70 19.97
C ILE A 5 0.84 3.20 19.96
N ALA A 6 0.48 3.77 21.10
CA ALA A 6 0.16 5.19 21.22
C ALA A 6 1.37 6.08 20.87
N ILE A 7 2.58 5.73 21.30
CA ILE A 7 3.82 6.46 20.94
C ILE A 7 4.09 6.37 19.43
N ILE A 8 3.91 5.21 18.81
CA ILE A 8 4.11 5.03 17.36
C ILE A 8 3.03 5.79 16.57
N ALA A 9 1.79 5.78 17.06
CA ALA A 9 0.65 6.44 16.42
C ALA A 9 0.72 7.96 16.53
N SER A 10 1.35 8.51 17.59
CA SER A 10 1.18 9.91 17.94
C SER A 10 1.57 10.91 16.85
N PRO A 11 2.65 10.75 16.04
CA PRO A 11 2.96 11.72 15.00
C PRO A 11 1.92 11.73 13.88
N ILE A 12 1.36 10.57 13.54
CA ILE A 12 0.34 10.44 12.49
C ILE A 12 -0.99 11.00 12.98
N MET A 13 -1.37 10.69 14.22
CA MET A 13 -2.58 11.24 14.84
C MET A 13 -2.47 12.75 15.04
N PHE A 14 -1.27 13.25 15.36
CA PHE A 14 -0.99 14.68 15.41
C PHE A 14 -1.19 15.33 14.04
N ALA A 15 -0.57 14.79 12.98
CA ALA A 15 -0.74 15.33 11.64
C ALA A 15 -2.20 15.28 11.19
N LEU A 16 -2.93 14.21 11.50
CA LEU A 16 -4.35 14.07 11.15
C LEU A 16 -5.22 15.12 11.87
N ALA A 17 -4.88 15.47 13.10
CA ALA A 17 -5.61 16.46 13.88
C ALA A 17 -5.27 17.92 13.52
N VAL A 18 -3.99 18.20 13.21
CA VAL A 18 -3.49 19.57 13.00
C VAL A 18 -3.42 19.95 11.53
N PHE A 19 -3.16 18.98 10.65
CA PHE A 19 -3.01 19.16 9.20
C PHE A 19 -3.91 18.18 8.42
N PRO A 20 -5.23 18.14 8.69
CA PRO A 20 -6.15 17.14 8.12
C PRO A 20 -6.16 17.13 6.60
N ASP A 21 -6.02 18.30 5.96
CA ASP A 21 -6.06 18.45 4.50
C ASP A 21 -4.90 17.75 3.77
N THR A 22 -3.87 17.36 4.52
CA THR A 22 -2.72 16.62 3.98
C THR A 22 -2.97 15.11 3.86
N PHE A 23 -4.12 14.62 4.34
CA PHE A 23 -4.52 13.23 4.25
C PHE A 23 -5.44 13.01 3.05
N SER A 24 -4.83 12.81 1.88
CA SER A 24 -5.50 12.27 0.70
C SER A 24 -5.20 10.78 0.54
N LEU A 25 -6.18 10.02 0.02
CA LEU A 25 -6.05 8.64 -0.44
C LEU A 25 -5.60 8.55 -1.91
N GLY A 26 -5.04 9.64 -2.44
CA GLY A 26 -4.36 9.62 -3.72
C GLY A 26 -2.93 9.10 -3.56
N TRP A 27 -2.53 8.22 -4.47
CA TRP A 27 -1.26 7.48 -4.42
C TRP A 27 0.00 8.36 -4.31
N ASN A 28 -0.05 9.61 -4.77
CA ASN A 28 1.00 10.63 -4.61
C ASN A 28 0.41 11.99 -4.17
N GLN A 29 -0.69 11.98 -3.41
CA GLN A 29 -1.43 13.21 -3.07
C GLN A 29 -1.51 13.47 -1.57
N GLY A 30 -0.90 12.65 -0.73
CA GLY A 30 -0.90 12.91 0.71
C GLY A 30 -0.44 11.77 1.59
N ARG A 31 -0.75 11.95 2.87
CA ARG A 31 -0.35 11.09 3.99
C ARG A 31 -1.30 9.92 4.25
N GLY A 32 -2.31 9.69 3.41
CA GLY A 32 -3.28 8.60 3.59
C GLY A 32 -2.60 7.24 3.77
N GLY A 33 -1.54 6.98 3.00
CA GLY A 33 -0.68 5.80 3.13
C GLY A 33 -0.14 5.54 4.55
N LEU A 34 0.15 6.60 5.34
CA LEU A 34 0.67 6.44 6.69
C LEU A 34 -0.37 5.85 7.66
N LEU A 35 -1.67 6.08 7.42
CA LEU A 35 -2.74 5.45 8.20
C LEU A 35 -2.75 3.92 7.99
N PHE A 36 -2.44 3.45 6.79
CA PHE A 36 -2.30 2.01 6.51
C PHE A 36 -1.05 1.42 7.15
N ALA A 37 0.08 2.12 7.09
CA ALA A 37 1.29 1.71 7.81
C ALA A 37 1.00 1.56 9.32
N LEU A 38 0.27 2.52 9.91
CA LEU A 38 -0.16 2.48 11.30
C LEU A 38 -1.11 1.31 11.57
N ALA A 39 -2.09 1.08 10.69
CA ALA A 39 -3.03 -0.03 10.81
C ALA A 39 -2.30 -1.38 10.81
N PHE A 40 -1.29 -1.56 9.95
CA PHE A 40 -0.45 -2.77 9.95
C PHE A 40 0.32 -2.92 11.26
N ILE A 41 0.96 -1.87 11.77
CA ILE A 41 1.67 -1.93 13.06
C ILE A 41 0.71 -2.28 14.19
N ALA A 42 -0.44 -1.61 14.24
CA ALA A 42 -1.46 -1.88 15.26
C ALA A 42 -1.94 -3.33 15.19
N ALA A 43 -2.31 -3.82 13.99
CA ALA A 43 -2.75 -5.20 13.79
C ALA A 43 -1.69 -6.24 14.21
N GLU A 44 -0.41 -5.94 13.99
CA GLU A 44 0.68 -6.84 14.37
C GLU A 44 1.03 -6.79 15.85
N LEU A 45 0.81 -5.66 16.54
CA LEU A 45 1.15 -5.48 17.95
C LEU A 45 -0.01 -5.81 18.90
N ILE A 46 -1.26 -5.63 18.46
CA ILE A 46 -2.45 -5.95 19.27
C ILE A 46 -2.45 -7.45 19.58
N GLY A 47 -2.70 -7.79 20.86
CA GLY A 47 -2.74 -9.18 21.32
C GLY A 47 -1.37 -9.80 21.63
N ILE A 48 -0.25 -9.14 21.30
CA ILE A 48 1.08 -9.61 21.72
C ILE A 48 1.28 -9.37 23.23
N LYS A 49 1.43 -10.47 23.97
CA LYS A 49 1.77 -10.49 25.41
C LYS A 49 3.28 -10.34 25.61
N LEU A 50 3.83 -9.20 25.19
CA LEU A 50 5.24 -8.86 25.43
C LEU A 50 5.32 -7.64 26.34
N GLU A 51 6.02 -7.79 27.46
CA GLU A 51 6.30 -6.69 28.37
C GLU A 51 7.43 -5.82 27.82
N ILE A 52 7.16 -4.52 27.70
CA ILE A 52 8.13 -3.54 27.22
C ILE A 52 8.64 -2.76 28.44
N PRO A 53 9.95 -2.81 28.76
CA PRO A 53 10.52 -2.05 29.86
C PRO A 53 10.22 -0.54 29.75
N LYS A 54 9.85 0.10 30.87
CA LYS A 54 9.56 1.55 30.91
C LYS A 54 10.67 2.41 30.30
N LYS A 55 11.95 2.05 30.53
CA LYS A 55 13.11 2.75 29.94
C LYS A 55 13.07 2.81 28.41
N ARG A 56 12.61 1.74 27.75
CA ARG A 56 12.48 1.69 26.29
C ARG A 56 11.30 2.51 25.78
N LEU A 57 10.20 2.55 26.53
CA LEU A 57 9.07 3.42 26.22
C LEU A 57 9.48 4.89 26.28
N PHE A 58 10.15 5.30 27.37
CA PHE A 58 10.65 6.68 27.50
C PHE A 58 11.68 7.04 26.42
N ALA A 59 12.55 6.11 26.04
CA ALA A 59 13.51 6.31 24.95
C ALA A 59 12.86 6.48 23.56
N ALA A 60 11.64 6.00 23.36
CA ALA A 60 10.91 6.16 22.10
C ALA A 60 10.20 7.52 21.97
N ILE A 61 9.90 8.19 23.09
CA ILE A 61 9.17 9.48 23.09
C ILE A 61 9.91 10.58 22.31
N PRO A 62 11.24 10.78 22.47
CA PRO A 62 11.97 11.77 21.68
C PRO A 62 11.88 11.54 20.17
N LEU A 63 11.82 10.28 19.71
CA LEU A 63 11.64 9.98 18.28
C LEU A 63 10.28 10.42 17.76
N ALA A 64 9.22 10.19 18.55
CA ALA A 64 7.89 10.68 18.21
C ALA A 64 7.85 12.21 18.18
N GLY A 65 8.51 12.87 19.15
CA GLY A 65 8.69 14.31 19.16
C GLY A 65 9.43 14.83 17.92
N ALA A 66 10.51 14.17 17.50
CA ALA A 66 11.26 14.52 16.30
C ALA A 66 10.42 14.37 15.02
N ALA A 67 9.62 13.29 14.90
CA ALA A 67 8.71 13.11 13.78
C ALA A 67 7.63 14.20 13.73
N ILE A 68 7.10 14.63 14.89
CA ILE A 68 6.16 15.76 14.98
C ILE A 68 6.82 17.07 14.56
N VAL A 69 8.04 17.35 15.05
CA VAL A 69 8.81 18.55 14.66
C VAL A 69 9.06 18.56 13.16
N TYR A 70 9.40 17.41 12.56
CA TYR A 70 9.53 17.28 11.11
C TYR A 70 8.22 17.63 10.38
N LEU A 71 7.08 17.07 10.81
CA LEU A 71 5.78 17.35 10.21
C LEU A 71 5.43 18.84 10.29
N VAL A 72 5.68 19.48 11.43
CA VAL A 72 5.54 20.94 11.56
C VAL A 72 6.50 21.65 10.60
N ALA A 73 7.77 21.27 10.53
CA ALA A 73 8.72 21.92 9.63
C ALA A 73 8.29 21.84 8.15
N ILE A 74 7.72 20.71 7.72
CA ILE A 74 7.16 20.54 6.36
C ILE A 74 6.11 21.61 6.06
N GLU A 75 5.14 21.79 6.94
CA GLU A 75 4.06 22.77 6.75
C GLU A 75 4.53 24.23 6.89
N PHE A 76 5.62 24.47 7.63
CA PHE A 76 6.18 25.80 7.87
C PHE A 76 7.38 26.16 6.97
N GLY A 77 7.51 25.51 5.81
CA GLY A 77 8.40 25.95 4.73
C GLY A 77 9.46 24.95 4.28
N LEU A 78 9.67 23.85 5.01
CA LEU A 78 10.58 22.79 4.55
C LEU A 78 10.07 22.16 3.25
N LYS A 79 8.74 22.04 3.06
CA LYS A 79 8.17 21.58 1.78
C LYS A 79 8.60 22.45 0.60
N ASN A 80 8.47 23.78 0.75
CA ASN A 80 8.87 24.73 -0.29
C ASN A 80 10.38 24.65 -0.59
N TYR A 81 11.20 24.47 0.44
CA TYR A 81 12.64 24.25 0.27
C TYR A 81 12.95 22.96 -0.50
N LEU A 82 12.29 21.85 -0.17
CA LEU A 82 12.46 20.59 -0.89
C LEU A 82 12.04 20.71 -2.35
N ALA A 83 10.95 21.44 -2.64
CA ALA A 83 10.51 21.69 -4.00
C ALA A 83 11.52 22.54 -4.80
N THR A 84 12.19 23.52 -4.17
CA THR A 84 13.15 24.38 -4.89
C THR A 84 14.46 23.68 -5.25
N ILE A 85 14.86 22.65 -4.49
CA ILE A 85 16.05 21.85 -4.82
C ILE A 85 15.75 20.70 -5.78
N ALA A 86 14.49 20.29 -5.94
CA ALA A 86 14.08 19.17 -6.80
C ALA A 86 14.63 19.25 -8.25
N PRO A 87 14.66 20.42 -8.92
CA PRO A 87 15.24 20.53 -10.26
C PRO A 87 16.73 20.16 -10.34
N GLN A 88 17.49 20.35 -9.25
CA GLN A 88 18.92 20.00 -9.18
C GLN A 88 19.15 18.48 -9.26
N PHE A 89 18.13 17.69 -8.93
CA PHE A 89 18.15 16.24 -9.00
C PHE A 89 17.43 15.69 -10.24
N HIS A 90 17.03 16.56 -11.18
CA HIS A 90 16.25 16.18 -12.36
C HIS A 90 14.91 15.48 -12.01
N VAL A 91 14.27 15.91 -10.91
CA VAL A 91 12.92 15.46 -10.56
C VAL A 91 11.93 15.89 -11.63
N LEU A 92 11.12 14.95 -12.09
CA LEU A 92 10.12 15.14 -13.15
C LEU A 92 8.70 15.27 -12.59
N LEU A 93 8.42 14.65 -11.44
CA LEU A 93 7.12 14.75 -10.77
C LEU A 93 7.26 15.28 -9.33
N LEU A 94 6.90 16.55 -9.12
CA LEU A 94 7.06 17.24 -7.83
C LEU A 94 6.16 16.67 -6.73
N ASP A 95 4.92 16.27 -7.05
CA ASP A 95 4.01 15.72 -6.05
C ASP A 95 4.61 14.46 -5.41
N SER A 96 5.09 13.52 -6.21
CA SER A 96 5.73 12.30 -5.70
C SER A 96 7.02 12.60 -4.94
N TRP A 97 7.79 13.61 -5.36
CA TRP A 97 8.97 14.07 -4.62
C TRP A 97 8.62 14.61 -3.23
N ASP A 98 7.60 15.45 -3.13
CA ASP A 98 7.18 16.06 -1.88
C ASP A 98 6.75 15.01 -0.85
N TRP A 99 5.90 14.07 -1.25
CA TRP A 99 5.37 13.06 -0.34
C TRP A 99 6.35 11.93 -0.05
N MET A 100 7.29 11.63 -0.96
CA MET A 100 8.34 10.63 -0.75
C MET A 100 9.06 10.84 0.59
N TRP A 101 9.40 12.10 0.92
CA TRP A 101 10.13 12.43 2.14
C TRP A 101 9.37 12.07 3.42
N ASP A 102 8.05 12.27 3.45
CA ASP A 102 7.23 11.86 4.58
C ASP A 102 7.36 10.35 4.81
N PHE A 103 7.24 9.55 3.75
CA PHE A 103 7.36 8.10 3.85
C PHE A 103 8.78 7.64 4.21
N ILE A 104 9.83 8.33 3.75
CA ILE A 104 11.22 8.07 4.17
C ILE A 104 11.38 8.32 5.68
N VAL A 105 10.96 9.48 6.16
CA VAL A 105 11.08 9.85 7.57
C VAL A 105 10.26 8.91 8.45
N PHE A 106 9.05 8.54 8.03
CA PHE A 106 8.22 7.59 8.77
C PHE A 106 8.76 6.16 8.74
N ALA A 107 9.35 5.71 7.63
CA ALA A 107 10.05 4.42 7.60
C ALA A 107 11.20 4.39 8.60
N ILE A 108 12.02 5.44 8.65
CA ILE A 108 13.12 5.57 9.63
C ILE A 108 12.56 5.60 11.05
N PHE A 109 11.54 6.42 11.31
CA PHE A 109 10.88 6.53 12.60
C PHE A 109 10.34 5.19 13.08
N PHE A 110 9.63 4.43 12.23
CA PHE A 110 9.10 3.13 12.60
C PHE A 110 10.23 2.13 12.89
N VAL A 111 11.24 2.04 12.03
CA VAL A 111 12.37 1.13 12.24
C VAL A 111 13.11 1.46 13.54
N ALA A 112 13.42 2.74 13.77
CA ALA A 112 14.12 3.18 14.97
C ALA A 112 13.29 2.91 16.24
N THR A 113 12.02 3.29 16.24
CA THR A 113 11.12 3.12 17.38
C THR A 113 10.90 1.64 17.70
N LEU A 114 10.62 0.81 16.70
CA LEU A 114 10.43 -0.62 16.88
C LEU A 114 11.74 -1.31 17.34
N THR A 115 12.90 -0.85 16.85
CA THR A 115 14.21 -1.32 17.32
C THR A 115 14.44 -0.98 18.79
N ILE A 116 14.10 0.22 19.24
CA ILE A 116 14.20 0.61 20.66
C ILE A 116 13.29 -0.25 21.52
N LEU A 117 12.03 -0.43 21.10
CA LEU A 117 11.03 -1.16 21.87
C LEU A 117 11.34 -2.66 21.98
N PHE A 118 11.67 -3.30 20.86
CA PHE A 118 11.73 -4.76 20.75
C PHE A 118 13.15 -5.31 20.47
N GLY A 119 14.15 -4.45 20.28
CA GLY A 119 15.48 -4.86 19.81
C GLY A 119 15.41 -5.49 18.42
N LYS A 120 16.42 -6.29 18.05
CA LYS A 120 16.47 -6.99 16.74
C LYS A 120 15.27 -7.88 16.43
N ARG A 121 14.46 -8.23 17.44
CA ARG A 121 13.27 -9.07 17.27
C ARG A 121 12.13 -8.36 16.54
N TRP A 122 12.18 -7.02 16.41
CA TRP A 122 11.10 -6.25 15.76
C TRP A 122 10.78 -6.73 14.34
N ILE A 123 11.80 -7.18 13.58
CA ILE A 123 11.66 -7.67 12.20
C ILE A 123 10.71 -8.87 12.13
N ARG A 124 10.57 -9.64 13.22
CA ARG A 124 9.63 -10.76 13.32
C ARG A 124 8.31 -10.36 14.01
N ILE A 125 8.32 -9.28 14.78
CA ILE A 125 7.18 -8.84 15.60
C ILE A 125 6.26 -7.92 14.80
N SER A 126 6.79 -6.85 14.20
CA SER A 126 5.99 -5.91 13.41
C SER A 126 6.74 -5.33 12.19
N PRO A 127 7.05 -6.16 11.19
CA PRO A 127 7.72 -5.70 9.97
C PRO A 127 6.80 -4.98 8.96
N ALA A 128 5.49 -5.18 8.99
CA ALA A 128 4.62 -4.81 7.87
C ALA A 128 4.52 -3.28 7.66
N GLY A 129 4.36 -2.50 8.73
CA GLY A 129 4.33 -1.03 8.65
C GLY A 129 5.62 -0.41 8.11
N PRO A 130 6.81 -0.74 8.67
CA PRO A 130 8.09 -0.31 8.11
C PRO A 130 8.28 -0.67 6.63
N ILE A 131 7.93 -1.90 6.24
CA ILE A 131 8.05 -2.36 4.86
C ILE A 131 7.09 -1.62 3.93
N TYR A 132 5.87 -1.38 4.38
CA TYR A 132 4.91 -0.57 3.62
C TYR A 132 5.43 0.84 3.41
N ALA A 133 5.83 1.55 4.48
CA ALA A 133 6.33 2.91 4.39
C ALA A 133 7.58 3.03 3.50
N ALA A 134 8.55 2.11 3.67
CA ALA A 134 9.73 2.06 2.82
C ALA A 134 9.39 1.72 1.36
N GLY A 135 8.46 0.79 1.13
CA GLY A 135 7.98 0.45 -0.20
C GLY A 135 7.32 1.64 -0.90
N THR A 136 6.45 2.36 -0.20
CA THR A 136 5.81 3.60 -0.72
C THR A 136 6.86 4.67 -1.02
N ALA A 137 7.85 4.87 -0.14
CA ALA A 137 8.96 5.80 -0.41
C ALA A 137 9.73 5.42 -1.69
N ILE A 138 10.03 4.14 -1.90
CA ILE A 138 10.71 3.67 -3.12
C ILE A 138 9.83 3.94 -4.35
N ILE A 139 8.53 3.67 -4.27
CA ILE A 139 7.63 3.85 -5.41
C ILE A 139 7.44 5.34 -5.75
N LEU A 140 7.27 6.20 -4.75
CA LEU A 140 7.22 7.65 -4.94
C LEU A 140 8.54 8.19 -5.48
N SER A 141 9.68 7.63 -5.06
CA SER A 141 10.98 7.96 -5.63
C SER A 141 11.08 7.58 -7.11
N LEU A 142 10.72 6.33 -7.44
CA LEU A 142 10.70 5.87 -8.83
C LEU A 142 9.80 6.74 -9.69
N ASP A 143 8.66 7.14 -9.18
CA ASP A 143 7.73 8.00 -9.91
C ASP A 143 8.20 9.46 -10.01
N ALA A 144 8.86 10.00 -8.98
CA ALA A 144 9.44 11.33 -9.02
C ALA A 144 10.55 11.47 -10.09
N PHE A 145 11.37 10.43 -10.27
CA PHE A 145 12.50 10.44 -11.20
C PHE A 145 12.21 9.79 -12.55
N PHE A 146 11.30 8.82 -12.59
CA PHE A 146 10.95 8.04 -13.77
C PHE A 146 9.41 7.88 -13.89
N PRO A 147 8.66 8.98 -14.03
CA PRO A 147 7.21 8.95 -14.14
C PRO A 147 6.74 8.32 -15.45
N TYR A 148 5.44 8.04 -15.53
CA TYR A 148 4.74 7.66 -16.75
C TYR A 148 5.29 6.36 -17.37
N ASP A 149 5.70 6.38 -18.63
CA ASP A 149 6.17 5.21 -19.39
C ASP A 149 7.70 5.07 -19.43
N SER A 150 8.44 5.93 -18.71
CA SER A 150 9.90 5.96 -18.74
C SER A 150 10.57 4.70 -18.15
N LEU A 151 9.89 3.97 -17.26
CA LEU A 151 10.31 2.65 -16.78
C LEU A 151 9.84 1.52 -17.72
N GLY A 152 10.50 1.41 -18.88
CA GLY A 152 10.14 0.49 -19.97
C GLY A 152 9.77 -0.95 -19.55
N PRO A 153 10.53 -1.64 -18.67
CA PRO A 153 10.17 -2.99 -18.24
C PRO A 153 8.84 -3.08 -17.49
N LEU A 154 8.50 -2.06 -16.68
CA LEU A 154 7.24 -2.02 -15.94
C LEU A 154 6.06 -1.70 -16.86
N GLN A 155 6.30 -0.92 -17.91
CA GLN A 155 5.28 -0.56 -18.90
C GLN A 155 4.89 -1.74 -19.82
N TYR A 156 5.73 -2.78 -19.93
CA TYR A 156 5.50 -3.93 -20.79
C TYR A 156 4.15 -4.65 -20.57
N VAL A 157 3.67 -4.71 -19.32
CA VAL A 157 2.42 -5.40 -18.99
C VAL A 157 1.16 -4.60 -19.35
N VAL A 158 1.30 -3.29 -19.51
CA VAL A 158 0.17 -2.36 -19.62
C VAL A 158 -0.69 -2.59 -20.87
N PRO A 159 -0.13 -2.77 -22.08
CA PRO A 159 -0.93 -3.01 -23.28
C PRO A 159 -1.84 -4.25 -23.18
N TYR A 160 -1.41 -5.29 -22.44
CA TYR A 160 -2.22 -6.49 -22.25
C TYR A 160 -3.44 -6.23 -21.38
N LEU A 161 -3.28 -5.45 -20.31
CA LEU A 161 -4.38 -5.06 -19.43
C LEU A 161 -5.37 -4.12 -20.11
N VAL A 162 -4.88 -3.17 -20.91
CA VAL A 162 -5.71 -2.28 -21.72
C VAL A 162 -6.54 -3.09 -22.73
N LYS A 163 -5.94 -4.06 -23.43
CA LYS A 163 -6.66 -4.95 -24.36
C LYS A 163 -7.71 -5.81 -23.65
N LEU A 164 -7.39 -6.33 -22.47
CA LEU A 164 -8.35 -7.08 -21.66
C LEU A 164 -9.55 -6.19 -21.27
N ASP A 165 -9.31 -4.94 -20.92
CA ASP A 165 -10.38 -4.01 -20.56
C ASP A 165 -11.30 -3.69 -21.74
N VAL A 166 -10.72 -3.39 -22.92
CA VAL A 166 -11.49 -3.24 -24.17
C VAL A 166 -12.31 -4.48 -24.46
N PHE A 167 -11.73 -5.68 -24.32
CA PHE A 167 -12.45 -6.93 -24.50
C PHE A 167 -13.67 -7.04 -23.57
N LEU A 168 -13.52 -6.68 -22.29
CA LEU A 168 -14.63 -6.68 -21.34
C LEU A 168 -15.71 -5.66 -21.74
N ILE A 169 -15.32 -4.43 -22.08
CA ILE A 169 -16.25 -3.36 -22.52
C ILE A 169 -17.07 -3.81 -23.73
N THR A 170 -16.41 -4.37 -24.76
CA THR A 170 -17.09 -4.85 -25.97
C THR A 170 -17.98 -6.06 -25.70
N THR A 171 -17.50 -7.03 -24.91
CA THR A 171 -18.25 -8.27 -24.61
C THR A 171 -19.54 -7.96 -23.85
N PHE A 172 -19.50 -7.00 -22.92
CA PHE A 172 -20.67 -6.60 -22.13
C PHE A 172 -21.47 -5.44 -22.76
N ASN A 173 -21.10 -5.00 -23.97
CA ASN A 173 -21.75 -3.90 -24.69
C ASN A 173 -21.88 -2.61 -23.84
N LEU A 174 -20.80 -2.25 -23.14
CA LEU A 174 -20.77 -1.12 -22.18
C LEU A 174 -20.48 0.22 -22.88
N GLY A 175 -20.04 0.19 -24.13
CA GLY A 175 -19.69 1.36 -24.94
C GLY A 175 -18.80 0.96 -26.12
N ILE A 176 -18.31 1.96 -26.87
CA ILE A 176 -17.34 1.74 -27.95
C ILE A 176 -15.94 1.93 -27.35
N ALA A 177 -15.08 0.92 -27.52
CA ALA A 177 -13.72 0.95 -27.02
C ALA A 177 -12.74 0.37 -28.04
N SER A 178 -11.54 0.95 -28.13
CA SER A 178 -10.42 0.40 -28.91
C SER A 178 -9.09 0.71 -28.21
N ALA A 179 -8.07 -0.11 -28.47
CA ALA A 179 -6.75 0.01 -27.81
C ALA A 179 -5.62 0.15 -28.83
N HIS A 180 -4.72 1.10 -28.58
CA HIS A 180 -3.46 1.27 -29.33
C HIS A 180 -2.32 1.47 -28.33
N GLY A 181 -1.45 0.47 -28.20
CA GLY A 181 -0.37 0.49 -27.20
C GLY A 181 -0.92 0.55 -25.77
N ASN A 182 -0.59 1.61 -25.04
CA ASN A 182 -1.08 1.88 -23.69
C ASN A 182 -2.24 2.90 -23.65
N ILE A 183 -2.79 3.28 -24.81
CA ILE A 183 -3.90 4.22 -24.93
C ILE A 183 -5.18 3.46 -25.28
N MET A 184 -6.26 3.79 -24.58
CA MET A 184 -7.60 3.33 -24.85
C MET A 184 -8.46 4.48 -25.36
N PHE A 185 -9.09 4.30 -26.51
CA PHE A 185 -10.07 5.25 -27.03
C PHE A 185 -11.46 4.76 -26.63
N LEU A 186 -12.16 5.57 -25.87
CA LEU A 186 -13.47 5.29 -25.31
C LEU A 186 -14.47 6.27 -25.92
N SER A 187 -15.66 5.78 -26.28
CA SER A 187 -16.78 6.62 -26.71
C SER A 187 -18.07 6.08 -26.12
N GLY A 188 -18.69 6.92 -25.30
CA GLY A 188 -19.92 6.59 -24.57
C GLY A 188 -20.87 7.79 -24.53
N ASP A 189 -21.69 7.84 -23.48
CA ASP A 189 -22.87 8.71 -23.40
C ASP A 189 -22.49 10.21 -23.35
N HIS A 190 -21.26 10.52 -22.98
CA HIS A 190 -20.72 11.89 -22.82
C HIS A 190 -19.63 12.24 -23.85
N GLY A 191 -19.53 11.47 -24.94
CA GLY A 191 -18.60 11.73 -26.04
C GLY A 191 -17.30 10.89 -25.99
N PRO A 192 -16.33 11.21 -26.87
CA PRO A 192 -15.07 10.49 -26.96
C PRO A 192 -14.05 10.95 -25.90
N PHE A 193 -13.21 10.03 -25.46
CA PHE A 193 -12.11 10.28 -24.51
C PHE A 193 -10.96 9.31 -24.77
N ALA A 194 -9.73 9.82 -24.68
CA ALA A 194 -8.52 9.00 -24.81
C ALA A 194 -7.88 8.80 -23.43
N LEU A 195 -7.93 7.57 -22.93
CA LEU A 195 -7.36 7.19 -21.65
C LEU A 195 -5.97 6.57 -21.87
N GLN A 196 -4.92 7.27 -21.47
CA GLN A 196 -3.57 6.72 -21.45
C GLN A 196 -3.29 6.05 -20.10
N VAL A 197 -2.89 4.78 -20.15
CA VAL A 197 -2.61 3.97 -18.96
C VAL A 197 -1.09 3.85 -18.79
N PHE A 198 -0.61 4.17 -17.59
CA PHE A 198 0.80 4.00 -17.20
C PHE A 198 0.95 2.84 -16.22
N TRP A 199 2.16 2.29 -16.08
CA TRP A 199 2.45 1.16 -15.19
C TRP A 199 1.95 1.34 -13.74
N PRO A 200 1.99 2.53 -13.09
CA PRO A 200 1.47 2.67 -11.74
C PRO A 200 -0.05 2.45 -11.70
N SER A 201 -0.75 2.95 -12.74
CA SER A 201 -2.20 2.85 -12.88
C SER A 201 -2.65 1.46 -13.32
N ALA A 202 -1.84 0.78 -14.14
CA ALA A 202 -2.07 -0.59 -14.57
C ALA A 202 -1.92 -1.61 -13.42
N GLY A 203 -1.48 -1.16 -12.24
CA GLY A 203 -1.43 -1.99 -11.05
C GLY A 203 -0.09 -2.65 -10.77
N VAL A 204 0.99 -2.17 -11.40
CA VAL A 204 2.35 -2.59 -11.03
C VAL A 204 2.70 -2.04 -9.64
N HIS A 205 2.27 -0.82 -9.30
CA HIS A 205 2.41 -0.25 -7.95
C HIS A 205 1.80 -1.18 -6.90
N SER A 206 0.52 -1.55 -7.06
CA SER A 206 -0.16 -2.46 -6.14
C SER A 206 0.49 -3.85 -6.09
N MET A 207 1.00 -4.37 -7.21
CA MET A 207 1.72 -5.65 -7.25
C MET A 207 3.01 -5.64 -6.42
N ILE A 208 3.76 -4.54 -6.45
CA ILE A 208 4.99 -4.37 -5.66
C ILE A 208 4.64 -4.34 -4.17
N ILE A 209 3.69 -3.49 -3.75
CA ILE A 209 3.28 -3.39 -2.34
C ILE A 209 2.74 -4.73 -1.85
N TYR A 210 1.84 -5.37 -2.62
CA TYR A 210 1.31 -6.69 -2.31
C TYR A 210 2.46 -7.68 -2.07
N SER A 211 3.42 -7.73 -2.99
CA SER A 211 4.52 -8.69 -2.92
C SER A 211 5.37 -8.47 -1.66
N LEU A 212 5.73 -7.22 -1.36
CA LEU A 212 6.52 -6.87 -0.18
C LEU A 212 5.79 -7.21 1.13
N VAL A 213 4.54 -6.78 1.26
CA VAL A 213 3.73 -7.00 2.47
C VAL A 213 3.43 -8.48 2.65
N MET A 214 3.03 -9.18 1.58
CA MET A 214 2.73 -10.61 1.63
C MET A 214 3.96 -11.45 1.94
N MET A 215 5.12 -11.15 1.34
CA MET A 215 6.36 -11.86 1.67
C MET A 215 6.73 -11.68 3.14
N ALA A 216 6.66 -10.45 3.67
CA ALA A 216 6.93 -10.18 5.08
C ALA A 216 5.98 -10.96 6.01
N PHE A 217 4.68 -10.91 5.70
CA PHE A 217 3.64 -11.62 6.42
C PHE A 217 3.86 -13.14 6.40
N LEU A 218 4.07 -13.72 5.21
CA LEU A 218 4.31 -15.15 5.07
C LEU A 218 5.62 -15.59 5.73
N LEU A 219 6.70 -14.79 5.69
CA LEU A 219 7.96 -15.10 6.37
C LEU A 219 7.77 -15.23 7.88
N LYS A 220 6.92 -14.39 8.47
CA LYS A 220 6.59 -14.39 9.90
C LYS A 220 5.76 -15.62 10.31
N MET A 221 4.92 -16.15 9.43
CA MET A 221 4.07 -17.29 9.76
C MET A 221 4.81 -18.64 9.68
N ASN A 222 4.53 -19.53 10.64
CA ASN A 222 5.02 -20.90 10.64
C ASN A 222 4.19 -21.81 9.71
N ILE A 223 4.25 -21.53 8.41
CA ILE A 223 3.54 -22.26 7.35
C ILE A 223 4.56 -23.04 6.49
N PRO A 224 4.25 -24.27 6.03
CA PRO A 224 5.07 -24.97 5.05
C PRO A 224 5.26 -24.17 3.76
N ARG A 225 6.46 -24.26 3.15
CA ARG A 225 6.84 -23.47 1.96
C ARG A 225 5.85 -23.58 0.81
N ASN A 226 5.32 -24.79 0.55
CA ASN A 226 4.37 -25.02 -0.55
C ASN A 226 3.08 -24.20 -0.37
N ARG A 227 2.55 -24.10 0.86
CA ARG A 227 1.35 -23.28 1.12
C ARG A 227 1.65 -21.80 1.04
N LYS A 228 2.83 -21.36 1.50
CA LYS A 228 3.27 -19.96 1.31
C LYS A 228 3.28 -19.59 -0.17
N ALA A 229 3.83 -20.45 -1.03
CA ALA A 229 3.83 -20.24 -2.47
C ALA A 229 2.42 -20.17 -3.06
N VAL A 230 1.50 -21.05 -2.63
CA VAL A 230 0.10 -21.02 -3.07
C VAL A 230 -0.60 -19.72 -2.64
N TYR A 231 -0.48 -19.29 -1.38
CA TYR A 231 -1.09 -18.03 -0.93
C TYR A 231 -0.50 -16.83 -1.65
N PHE A 232 0.81 -16.84 -1.91
CA PHE A 232 1.44 -15.79 -2.70
C PHE A 232 0.88 -15.75 -4.12
N ALA A 233 0.81 -16.89 -4.81
CA ALA A 233 0.25 -16.96 -6.17
C ALA A 233 -1.23 -16.53 -6.22
N LEU A 234 -2.05 -16.97 -5.26
CA LEU A 234 -3.46 -16.59 -5.18
C LEU A 234 -3.64 -15.08 -4.96
N GLY A 235 -2.82 -14.47 -4.12
CA GLY A 235 -2.90 -13.03 -3.91
C GLY A 235 -2.35 -12.22 -5.08
N VAL A 236 -1.36 -12.72 -5.83
CA VAL A 236 -0.97 -12.13 -7.14
C VAL A 236 -2.17 -12.14 -8.09
N VAL A 237 -2.84 -13.28 -8.26
CA VAL A 237 -4.00 -13.40 -9.15
C VAL A 237 -5.12 -12.45 -8.72
N GLY A 238 -5.45 -12.39 -7.43
CA GLY A 238 -6.47 -11.47 -6.96
C GLY A 238 -6.07 -10.00 -7.07
N THR A 239 -4.78 -9.67 -6.91
CA THR A 239 -4.27 -8.30 -7.13
C THR A 239 -4.40 -7.91 -8.61
N VAL A 240 -4.06 -8.80 -9.55
CA VAL A 240 -4.33 -8.59 -10.98
C VAL A 240 -5.82 -8.39 -11.23
N GLY A 241 -6.68 -9.23 -10.64
CA GLY A 241 -8.13 -9.11 -10.77
C GLY A 241 -8.68 -7.75 -10.30
N VAL A 242 -8.24 -7.29 -9.12
CA VAL A 242 -8.60 -5.97 -8.59
C VAL A 242 -8.10 -4.85 -9.49
N ASN A 243 -6.89 -4.97 -10.04
CA ASN A 243 -6.36 -3.98 -10.98
C ASN A 243 -7.14 -3.95 -12.30
N VAL A 244 -7.62 -5.11 -12.80
CA VAL A 244 -8.51 -5.16 -13.97
C VAL A 244 -9.84 -4.46 -13.66
N ILE A 245 -10.46 -4.75 -12.51
CA ILE A 245 -11.69 -4.08 -12.07
C ILE A 245 -11.48 -2.56 -11.93
N ARG A 246 -10.31 -2.14 -11.45
CA ARG A 246 -9.94 -0.72 -11.35
C ARG A 246 -9.91 -0.06 -12.72
N ILE A 247 -9.19 -0.62 -13.70
CA ILE A 247 -9.12 -0.07 -15.06
C ILE A 247 -10.53 -0.03 -15.67
N LEU A 248 -11.31 -1.11 -15.53
CA LEU A 248 -12.69 -1.16 -16.00
C LEU A 248 -13.57 -0.08 -15.37
N SER A 249 -13.41 0.18 -14.07
CA SER A 249 -14.15 1.24 -13.37
C SER A 249 -13.80 2.63 -13.89
N LEU A 250 -12.52 2.88 -14.22
CA LEU A 250 -12.09 4.13 -14.85
C LEU A 250 -12.69 4.28 -16.25
N SER A 251 -12.70 3.20 -17.04
CA SER A 251 -13.32 3.19 -18.36
C SER A 251 -14.84 3.39 -18.27
N LEU A 252 -15.51 2.76 -17.32
CA LEU A 252 -16.94 2.94 -17.07
C LEU A 252 -17.29 4.36 -16.64
N PHE A 253 -16.46 4.98 -15.81
CA PHE A 253 -16.62 6.39 -15.44
C PHE A 253 -16.64 7.27 -16.70
N VAL A 254 -15.67 7.07 -17.59
CA VAL A 254 -15.58 7.81 -18.86
C VAL A 254 -16.77 7.52 -19.77
N LEU A 255 -17.18 6.25 -19.91
CA LEU A 255 -18.25 5.84 -20.80
C LEU A 255 -19.64 6.29 -20.33
N LYS A 256 -19.87 6.37 -19.03
CA LYS A 256 -21.22 6.50 -18.44
C LYS A 256 -21.44 7.69 -17.52
N VAL A 257 -20.38 8.27 -16.97
CA VAL A 257 -20.49 9.34 -15.96
C VAL A 257 -20.06 10.68 -16.53
N SER A 258 -18.82 10.79 -17.00
CA SER A 258 -18.26 12.08 -17.41
C SER A 258 -17.00 11.93 -18.24
N THR A 259 -16.85 12.79 -19.24
CA THR A 259 -15.60 13.01 -19.99
C THR A 259 -14.83 14.24 -19.50
N ASN A 260 -15.26 14.86 -18.39
CA ASN A 260 -14.56 15.97 -17.75
C ASN A 260 -13.25 15.48 -17.14
N VAL A 261 -12.13 16.09 -17.56
CA VAL A 261 -10.78 15.70 -17.12
C VAL A 261 -10.60 15.86 -15.61
N ASN A 262 -11.12 16.93 -15.01
CA ASN A 262 -10.93 17.19 -13.58
C ASN A 262 -11.67 16.14 -12.73
N GLU A 263 -12.91 15.84 -13.09
CA GLU A 263 -13.71 14.82 -12.40
C GLU A 263 -13.07 13.43 -12.55
N PHE A 264 -12.59 13.11 -13.76
CA PHE A 264 -11.86 11.87 -14.02
C PHE A 264 -10.60 11.77 -13.15
N GLN A 265 -9.78 12.83 -13.07
CA GLN A 265 -8.56 12.84 -12.26
C GLN A 265 -8.85 12.67 -10.77
N SER A 266 -9.91 13.29 -10.25
CA SER A 266 -10.35 13.08 -8.86
C SER A 266 -10.76 11.63 -8.61
N PHE A 267 -11.53 11.02 -9.52
CA PHE A 267 -11.91 9.60 -9.39
C PHE A 267 -10.70 8.67 -9.52
N HIS A 268 -9.81 8.93 -10.49
CA HIS A 268 -8.61 8.13 -10.76
C HIS A 268 -7.63 8.14 -9.59
N GLY A 269 -7.44 9.29 -8.94
CA GLY A 269 -6.59 9.43 -7.77
C GLY A 269 -6.99 8.47 -6.64
N ILE A 270 -8.29 8.30 -6.41
CA ILE A 270 -8.85 7.56 -5.27
C ILE A 270 -9.09 6.08 -5.59
N ALA A 271 -9.48 5.75 -6.82
CA ALA A 271 -9.93 4.40 -7.20
C ALA A 271 -8.88 3.31 -6.92
N GLY A 272 -7.60 3.64 -7.08
CA GLY A 272 -6.51 2.70 -6.82
C GLY A 272 -6.45 2.23 -5.37
N GLU A 273 -6.43 3.17 -4.43
CA GLU A 273 -6.29 2.86 -3.01
C GLU A 273 -7.54 2.20 -2.43
N ILE A 274 -8.73 2.69 -2.79
CA ILE A 274 -10.01 2.14 -2.30
C ILE A 274 -10.23 0.70 -2.74
N MET A 275 -9.75 0.29 -3.91
CA MET A 275 -9.93 -1.09 -4.37
C MET A 275 -8.83 -2.01 -3.87
N PHE A 276 -7.56 -1.57 -3.92
CA PHE A 276 -6.43 -2.42 -3.60
C PHE A 276 -6.27 -2.68 -2.10
N LEU A 277 -6.38 -1.65 -1.26
CA LEU A 277 -6.05 -1.79 0.16
C LEU A 277 -7.07 -2.66 0.92
N PRO A 278 -8.39 -2.52 0.73
CA PRO A 278 -9.36 -3.45 1.28
C PRO A 278 -9.13 -4.89 0.81
N TRP A 279 -8.81 -5.09 -0.48
CA TRP A 279 -8.47 -6.41 -1.00
C TRP A 279 -7.27 -7.03 -0.27
N LEU A 280 -6.16 -6.29 -0.15
CA LEU A 280 -4.96 -6.75 0.53
C LEU A 280 -5.28 -7.13 1.99
N PHE A 281 -6.00 -6.26 2.70
CA PHE A 281 -6.37 -6.50 4.09
C PHE A 281 -7.27 -7.73 4.25
N VAL A 282 -8.34 -7.85 3.45
CA VAL A 282 -9.24 -9.00 3.46
C VAL A 282 -8.48 -10.28 3.14
N PHE A 283 -7.58 -10.25 2.17
CA PHE A 283 -6.79 -11.41 1.79
C PHE A 283 -5.86 -11.87 2.93
N LEU A 284 -5.16 -10.95 3.60
CA LEU A 284 -4.33 -11.27 4.77
C LEU A 284 -5.17 -11.86 5.92
N LEU A 285 -6.36 -11.32 6.16
CA LEU A 285 -7.29 -11.87 7.16
C LEU A 285 -7.75 -13.28 6.81
N ILE A 286 -8.08 -13.55 5.55
CA ILE A 286 -8.46 -14.89 5.07
C ILE A 286 -7.33 -15.88 5.31
N VAL A 287 -6.10 -15.54 4.90
CA VAL A 287 -4.93 -16.43 5.09
C VAL A 287 -4.69 -16.68 6.59
N THR A 288 -4.76 -15.64 7.41
CA THR A 288 -4.63 -15.75 8.88
C THR A 288 -5.69 -16.69 9.46
N TYR A 289 -6.95 -16.49 9.08
CA TYR A 289 -8.07 -17.28 9.57
C TYR A 289 -7.93 -18.76 9.17
N VAL A 290 -7.63 -19.03 7.90
CA VAL A 290 -7.47 -20.39 7.36
C VAL A 290 -6.34 -21.13 8.09
N GLU A 291 -5.18 -20.48 8.26
CA GLU A 291 -4.03 -21.13 8.92
C GLU A 291 -4.24 -21.28 10.42
N THR A 292 -4.89 -20.32 11.09
CA THR A 292 -5.25 -20.45 12.51
C THR A 292 -6.19 -21.65 12.73
N LYS A 293 -7.20 -21.83 11.87
CA LYS A 293 -8.11 -22.97 11.94
C LYS A 293 -7.40 -24.30 11.69
N ARG A 294 -6.43 -24.32 10.78
CA ARG A 294 -5.61 -25.52 10.49
C ARG A 294 -4.71 -25.90 11.65
N LEU A 295 -4.06 -24.93 12.30
CA LEU A 295 -3.21 -25.18 13.47
C LEU A 295 -4.01 -25.82 14.61
N LYS A 296 -5.17 -25.24 14.95
CA LYS A 296 -6.07 -25.80 15.98
C LYS A 296 -6.50 -27.24 15.66
N LYS A 297 -6.82 -27.52 14.39
CA LYS A 297 -7.21 -28.87 13.97
C LYS A 297 -6.06 -29.88 14.10
N ASN A 298 -4.83 -29.46 13.84
CA ASN A 298 -3.66 -30.33 13.99
C ASN A 298 -3.33 -30.59 15.46
N GLU A 299 -3.45 -29.59 16.32
CA GLU A 299 -3.27 -29.74 17.78
C GLU A 299 -4.27 -30.75 18.36
N ILE A 300 -5.54 -30.67 17.98
CA ILE A 300 -6.58 -31.63 18.41
C ILE A 300 -6.23 -33.05 17.97
N LYS A 301 -5.83 -33.25 16.71
CA LYS A 301 -5.46 -34.58 16.20
C LYS A 301 -4.25 -35.19 16.91
N ILE A 302 -3.27 -34.36 17.28
CA ILE A 302 -2.09 -34.83 18.03
C ILE A 302 -2.53 -35.26 19.44
N ALA A 303 -3.38 -34.48 20.10
CA ALA A 303 -3.90 -34.81 21.42
C ALA A 303 -4.74 -36.10 21.43
N GLU A 304 -5.57 -36.32 20.41
CA GLU A 304 -6.33 -37.58 20.23
C GLU A 304 -5.39 -38.78 20.06
N HIS A 305 -4.36 -38.67 19.22
CA HIS A 305 -3.40 -39.74 18.99
C HIS A 305 -2.53 -40.04 20.23
N GLU A 306 -2.19 -39.05 21.05
CA GLU A 306 -1.45 -39.26 22.31
C GLU A 306 -2.33 -39.93 23.38
N TYR A 307 -3.63 -39.64 23.42
CA TYR A 307 -4.57 -40.31 24.31
C TYR A 307 -4.71 -41.81 23.98
N ASP A 308 -4.94 -42.13 22.70
CA ASP A 308 -5.09 -43.53 22.24
C ASP A 308 -3.83 -44.38 22.47
N LYS A 309 -2.65 -43.77 22.49
CA LYS A 309 -1.37 -44.49 22.70
C LYS A 309 -1.06 -44.78 24.16
N ASN A 310 -1.74 -44.09 25.09
CA ASN A 310 -1.55 -44.22 26.54
C ASN A 310 -2.66 -45.06 27.23
N GLN A 311 -3.58 -45.63 26.45
CA GLN A 311 -4.53 -46.67 26.87
C GLN A 311 -4.03 -48.05 26.43
#